data_AF-A0A3E0WSG9-F1
#
_entry.id   AF-A0A3E0WSG9-F1
#
_cell.length_a   1.000
_cell.length_b   1.000
_cell.length_c   1.000
_cell.angle_alpha   90.00
_cell.angle_beta   90.00
_cell.angle_gamma   90.00
#
_symmetry.space_group_name_H-M   'P 1'
#
loop_
_entity.id
_entity.type
_entity.pdbx_description
1 polymer ?
#
loop_
_entity_poly.entity_id
_entity_poly.type
_entity_poly.pdbx_seq_one_letter_code
_entity_poly.pdbx_strand_id
1 'polypeptide(L)'
;QRTEPIRLVRRELGPDEDEPMQGADVAMLEEMLWQLGLSPQQGPNEQNPYSGQIGARIASNRAGLPDGPVTTETCQGEPADRRDAYYSGWFAQCSVGRVSMEGMVRRFQARNFSDGRVLLRHLRDDASGVVDESTLNWLGRDWSLYQRAYEAYADIGSGAGVLGPDVPQFADWLADAVTVWEEGYEGVSSVPETYTQAHHRDVLEAAGLGANSYAAYSRQRLLRGWITHESSFHWGSNRGGSGGRPYQPTPYRMTEGGADEHGSLSFSQLLYAFRFGSSPCRAHGEAELNLYDPRENVMTFALHTGSDNSSAEEMSNCHGAFHRAFVSRGHPQVYRQDRGAVAGTEQHLDDLVGFRHGGGAIVPIDEATEVDAYDTFALGVAAYNGGLGMFARSWPRWLKYWRFDRNAVRNSNSTMVCFSCRYSIEVRNFEHYLNLPYREYIWAGEIYNDNEVREALIEAFEVELQAAFGEEGAGTRPLEELQTWVMEHEDLGEEAFAERGVPDVGEPKWCFAYGEREWRDPERTEEGGLATFEDYRNFALADGERRVPCED
;
A
#
# COMPACT_ATOMS: atom_id res chain seq x y z
N GLN A 1 42.55 -35.61 -15.82
CA GLN A 1 41.16 -36.01 -16.10
C GLN A 1 40.72 -36.93 -14.97
N ARG A 2 39.83 -36.47 -14.08
CA ARG A 2 39.21 -37.37 -13.08
C ARG A 2 38.04 -38.07 -13.77
N THR A 3 38.19 -39.37 -14.01
CA THR A 3 37.22 -40.28 -14.62
C THR A 3 36.54 -41.14 -13.57
N GLU A 4 36.15 -40.54 -12.43
CA GLU A 4 35.22 -41.22 -11.54
C GLU A 4 33.79 -40.86 -11.98
N PRO A 5 32.92 -41.84 -12.25
CA PRO A 5 31.53 -41.57 -12.54
C PRO A 5 30.91 -40.86 -11.33
N ILE A 6 30.23 -39.73 -11.57
CA ILE A 6 29.45 -39.05 -10.54
C ILE A 6 28.41 -40.06 -10.03
N ARG A 7 28.64 -40.58 -8.83
CA ARG A 7 27.71 -41.50 -8.18
C ARG A 7 26.63 -40.65 -7.52
N LEU A 8 25.52 -40.47 -8.22
CA LEU A 8 24.30 -39.89 -7.65
C LEU A 8 23.76 -40.85 -6.61
N VAL A 9 23.84 -40.46 -5.34
CA VAL A 9 23.21 -41.17 -4.22
C VAL A 9 22.08 -40.30 -3.71
N ARG A 10 20.83 -40.80 -3.74
CA ARG A 10 19.70 -40.12 -3.12
C ARG A 10 19.82 -40.32 -1.61
N ARG A 11 19.97 -39.23 -0.86
CA ARG A 11 19.77 -39.20 0.58
C ARG A 11 18.89 -37.99 0.93
N GLU A 12 18.08 -38.14 1.95
CA GLU A 12 17.28 -37.06 2.51
C GLU A 12 18.20 -36.11 3.28
N LEU A 13 18.06 -34.79 3.08
CA LEU A 13 18.83 -33.79 3.80
C LEU A 13 17.96 -33.21 4.92
N GLY A 14 18.47 -33.11 6.14
CA GLY A 14 17.67 -32.65 7.27
C GLY A 14 18.48 -32.57 8.55
N PRO A 15 17.86 -32.15 9.67
CA PRO A 15 18.46 -32.23 10.98
C PRO A 15 18.78 -33.69 11.31
N ASP A 16 20.06 -34.00 11.49
CA ASP A 16 20.54 -35.26 12.04
C ASP A 16 20.88 -35.03 13.53
N GLU A 17 20.58 -36.01 14.38
CA GLU A 17 20.65 -35.87 15.84
C GLU A 17 22.08 -36.02 16.39
N ASP A 18 22.98 -36.70 15.65
CA ASP A 18 24.30 -37.07 16.16
C ASP A 18 25.47 -36.26 15.55
N GLU A 19 25.47 -36.00 14.23
CA GLU A 19 26.48 -35.17 13.55
C GLU A 19 25.85 -34.33 12.43
N PRO A 20 26.25 -33.06 12.21
CA PRO A 20 25.70 -32.26 11.13
C PRO A 20 25.97 -32.94 9.80
N MET A 21 24.94 -33.18 8.99
CA MET A 21 25.08 -33.77 7.66
C MET A 21 25.96 -32.86 6.77
N GLN A 22 26.86 -33.45 5.97
CA GLN A 22 27.81 -32.67 5.16
C GLN A 22 27.95 -33.21 3.75
N GLY A 23 28.20 -32.33 2.78
CA GLY A 23 28.49 -32.72 1.40
C GLY A 23 28.21 -31.64 0.37
N ALA A 24 28.57 -31.93 -0.88
CA ALA A 24 28.34 -31.05 -2.02
C ALA A 24 26.84 -30.84 -2.32
N ASP A 25 26.00 -31.82 -1.97
CA ASP A 25 24.54 -31.72 -2.02
C ASP A 25 24.01 -30.67 -1.04
N VAL A 26 24.55 -30.61 0.19
CA VAL A 26 24.21 -29.57 1.17
C VAL A 26 24.68 -28.19 0.71
N ALA A 27 25.90 -28.10 0.17
CA ALA A 27 26.41 -26.84 -0.38
C ALA A 27 25.57 -26.33 -1.56
N MET A 28 25.11 -27.24 -2.42
CA MET A 28 24.23 -26.93 -3.55
C MET A 28 22.86 -26.45 -3.05
N LEU A 29 22.26 -27.14 -2.08
CA LEU A 29 21.00 -26.72 -1.47
C LEU A 29 21.11 -25.31 -0.87
N GLU A 30 22.19 -25.01 -0.15
CA GLU A 30 22.44 -23.68 0.41
C GLU A 30 22.49 -22.62 -0.69
N GLU A 31 23.21 -22.88 -1.78
CA GLU A 31 23.29 -21.96 -2.92
C GLU A 31 21.93 -21.73 -3.56
N MET A 32 21.19 -22.80 -3.82
CA MET A 32 19.87 -22.69 -4.45
C MET A 32 18.92 -21.85 -3.59
N LEU A 33 18.78 -22.19 -2.31
CA LEU A 33 17.90 -21.45 -1.40
C LEU A 33 18.36 -20.00 -1.22
N TRP A 34 19.66 -19.77 -1.10
CA TRP A 34 20.21 -18.42 -0.99
C TRP A 34 19.86 -17.56 -2.21
N GLN A 35 20.09 -18.07 -3.42
CA GLN A 35 19.81 -17.35 -4.65
C GLN A 35 18.30 -17.13 -4.86
N LEU A 36 17.48 -18.09 -4.44
CA LEU A 36 16.01 -17.97 -4.43
C LEU A 36 15.48 -16.96 -3.39
N GLY A 37 16.36 -16.29 -2.63
CA GLY A 37 15.99 -15.22 -1.72
C GLY A 37 15.89 -15.65 -0.25
N LEU A 38 16.09 -16.92 0.08
CA LEU A 38 15.94 -17.40 1.45
C LEU A 38 17.22 -17.12 2.25
N SER A 39 17.09 -16.41 3.37
CA SER A 39 18.21 -16.20 4.28
C SER A 39 18.32 -17.36 5.30
N PRO A 40 19.53 -17.71 5.74
CA PRO A 40 19.72 -18.62 6.88
C PRO A 40 19.61 -17.92 8.23
N GLN A 41 19.57 -16.58 8.27
CA GLN A 41 19.65 -15.80 9.50
C GLN A 41 18.32 -15.74 10.26
N GLN A 42 18.36 -15.92 11.57
CA GLN A 42 17.23 -15.74 12.49
C GLN A 42 16.97 -14.25 12.80
N GLY A 43 15.71 -13.83 12.77
CA GLY A 43 15.25 -12.47 13.06
C GLY A 43 15.02 -12.19 14.56
N PRO A 44 14.80 -10.92 14.94
CA PRO A 44 14.74 -10.48 16.33
C PRO A 44 13.47 -10.87 17.09
N ASN A 45 12.30 -10.92 16.46
CA ASN A 45 11.06 -11.42 17.06
C ASN A 45 9.91 -11.56 16.03
N GLU A 46 8.81 -12.17 16.47
CA GLU A 46 7.59 -12.47 15.69
C GLU A 46 6.84 -11.23 15.20
N GLN A 47 6.90 -10.10 15.92
CA GLN A 47 6.20 -8.87 15.51
C GLN A 47 7.04 -8.04 14.54
N ASN A 48 8.31 -8.36 14.40
CA ASN A 48 9.25 -7.64 13.57
C ASN A 48 10.32 -8.57 12.98
N PRO A 49 9.90 -9.43 12.03
CA PRO A 49 10.77 -10.45 11.46
C PRO A 49 11.79 -9.78 10.56
N TYR A 50 12.93 -9.42 11.13
CA TYR A 50 14.07 -8.83 10.42
C TYR A 50 15.12 -9.87 10.01
N SER A 51 14.68 -11.09 9.68
CA SER A 51 15.57 -12.14 9.22
C SER A 51 16.28 -11.75 7.93
N GLY A 52 17.58 -11.99 7.80
CA GLY A 52 18.31 -11.58 6.60
C GLY A 52 18.42 -10.07 6.33
N GLN A 53 17.94 -9.18 7.23
CA GLN A 53 18.21 -7.72 7.14
C GLN A 53 19.71 -7.39 7.13
N ILE A 54 20.55 -8.28 7.66
CA ILE A 54 22.01 -8.12 7.67
C ILE A 54 22.65 -8.83 6.47
N GLY A 55 21.89 -9.64 5.71
CA GLY A 55 22.39 -10.35 4.53
C GLY A 55 23.41 -11.42 4.89
N ALA A 56 23.33 -11.93 6.12
CA ALA A 56 24.29 -12.90 6.61
C ALA A 56 23.97 -14.28 6.01
N ARG A 57 24.89 -14.74 5.16
CA ARG A 57 24.91 -16.10 4.63
C ARG A 57 25.65 -17.03 5.60
N ILE A 58 25.53 -18.34 5.46
CA ILE A 58 26.49 -19.26 6.10
C ILE A 58 27.90 -18.98 5.57
N ALA A 59 28.90 -19.05 6.45
CA ALA A 59 30.31 -18.75 6.17
C ALA A 59 30.56 -17.32 5.67
N SER A 60 29.87 -16.33 6.26
CA SER A 60 29.93 -14.95 5.82
C SER A 60 30.39 -13.98 6.92
N ASN A 61 30.95 -12.84 6.51
CA ASN A 61 31.43 -11.81 7.42
C ASN A 61 30.32 -10.78 7.67
N ARG A 62 29.86 -10.67 8.93
CA ARG A 62 28.77 -9.75 9.34
C ARG A 62 29.18 -8.27 9.30
N ALA A 63 30.47 -7.94 9.25
CA ALA A 63 30.97 -6.57 9.31
C ALA A 63 31.08 -5.90 7.93
N GLY A 64 30.73 -6.58 6.84
CA GLY A 64 30.79 -6.04 5.48
C GLY A 64 32.20 -5.63 5.02
N LEU A 65 33.25 -6.12 5.70
CA LEU A 65 34.62 -6.04 5.21
C LEU A 65 34.82 -7.18 4.22
N PRO A 66 35.17 -6.92 2.95
CA PRO A 66 35.36 -7.95 1.92
C PRO A 66 36.27 -9.11 2.36
N ASP A 67 37.22 -8.84 3.26
CA ASP A 67 38.26 -9.78 3.72
C ASP A 67 38.29 -9.98 5.25
N GLY A 68 37.23 -9.62 5.97
CA GLY A 68 37.19 -9.84 7.43
C GLY A 68 36.88 -11.29 7.82
N PRO A 69 37.13 -11.67 9.09
CA PRO A 69 36.89 -13.04 9.55
C PRO A 69 35.41 -13.42 9.40
N VAL A 70 35.14 -14.71 9.16
CA VAL A 70 33.78 -15.25 9.26
C VAL A 70 33.31 -15.05 10.70
N THR A 71 32.17 -14.38 10.85
CA THR A 71 31.59 -14.07 12.18
C THR A 71 30.17 -14.59 12.32
N THR A 72 29.69 -15.37 11.35
CA THR A 72 28.41 -16.05 11.47
C THR A 72 28.53 -17.25 12.38
N GLU A 73 27.48 -17.47 13.15
CA GLU A 73 27.46 -18.52 14.14
C GLU A 73 26.16 -19.32 14.02
N THR A 74 26.22 -20.61 14.32
CA THR A 74 25.10 -21.53 14.33
C THR A 74 24.11 -21.19 15.44
N CYS A 75 22.91 -21.78 15.39
CA CYS A 75 21.91 -21.61 16.45
C CYS A 75 22.41 -22.04 17.84
N GLN A 76 23.44 -22.88 17.93
CA GLN A 76 24.02 -23.38 19.18
C GLN A 76 25.12 -22.48 19.77
N GLY A 77 25.59 -21.45 19.06
CA GLY A 77 26.69 -20.63 19.55
C GLY A 77 27.98 -20.72 18.72
N GLU A 78 28.12 -21.79 17.95
CA GLU A 78 29.40 -22.20 17.33
C GLU A 78 29.67 -21.47 16.01
N PRO A 79 30.94 -21.39 15.54
CA PRO A 79 31.25 -20.85 14.21
C PRO A 79 30.49 -21.59 13.09
N ALA A 80 29.83 -20.82 12.21
CA ALA A 80 29.15 -21.32 11.02
C ALA A 80 29.97 -20.98 9.78
N ASP A 81 31.12 -21.63 9.62
CA ASP A 81 32.14 -21.37 8.59
C ASP A 81 32.08 -22.32 7.38
N ARG A 82 31.10 -23.22 7.35
CA ARG A 82 30.98 -24.25 6.32
C ARG A 82 29.61 -24.27 5.65
N ARG A 83 29.58 -23.94 4.36
CA ARG A 83 28.36 -24.00 3.54
C ARG A 83 27.94 -25.41 3.15
N ASP A 84 28.86 -26.37 3.25
CA ASP A 84 28.64 -27.78 2.97
C ASP A 84 28.13 -28.56 4.19
N ALA A 85 27.70 -27.89 5.27
CA ALA A 85 27.20 -28.49 6.50
C ALA A 85 25.75 -28.08 6.78
N TYR A 86 24.93 -29.05 7.19
CA TYR A 86 23.52 -28.85 7.50
C TYR A 86 23.37 -28.44 8.96
N TYR A 87 23.53 -27.15 9.24
CA TYR A 87 23.38 -26.62 10.60
C TYR A 87 21.92 -26.65 11.04
N SER A 88 21.63 -27.41 12.11
CA SER A 88 20.30 -27.56 12.74
C SER A 88 20.15 -26.67 13.99
N GLY A 89 19.05 -26.84 14.73
CA GLY A 89 18.75 -26.18 16.00
C GLY A 89 17.89 -24.94 15.86
N TRP A 90 17.18 -24.78 14.74
CA TRP A 90 16.35 -23.59 14.51
C TRP A 90 15.31 -23.36 15.61
N PHE A 91 14.62 -24.42 16.05
CA PHE A 91 13.62 -24.36 17.11
C PHE A 91 14.17 -24.38 18.54
N ALA A 92 15.42 -24.79 18.73
CA ALA A 92 16.03 -24.93 20.04
C ALA A 92 16.55 -23.58 20.57
N GLN A 93 15.72 -22.54 20.53
CA GLN A 93 16.06 -21.16 20.93
C GLN A 93 17.19 -20.55 20.09
N CYS A 94 17.11 -20.69 18.76
CA CYS A 94 18.06 -20.03 17.86
C CYS A 94 18.08 -18.53 18.13
N SER A 95 19.23 -18.02 18.55
CA SER A 95 19.36 -16.60 18.91
C SER A 95 19.32 -15.72 17.67
N VAL A 96 18.86 -14.48 17.85
CA VAL A 96 18.83 -13.45 16.80
C VAL A 96 20.18 -13.31 16.12
N GLY A 97 20.17 -13.27 14.79
CA GLY A 97 21.36 -13.11 13.97
C GLY A 97 22.14 -14.41 13.69
N ARG A 98 21.86 -15.51 14.41
CA ARG A 98 22.44 -16.84 14.15
C ARG A 98 21.91 -17.41 12.83
N VAL A 99 22.67 -18.32 12.24
CA VAL A 99 22.40 -18.89 10.91
C VAL A 99 22.16 -20.40 10.98
N SER A 100 21.30 -20.92 10.11
CA SER A 100 21.01 -22.34 10.02
C SER A 100 20.50 -22.72 8.63
N MET A 101 20.94 -23.88 8.13
CA MET A 101 20.38 -24.48 6.91
C MET A 101 18.95 -24.94 7.14
N GLU A 102 18.70 -25.56 8.29
CA GLU A 102 17.37 -25.99 8.71
C GLU A 102 16.38 -24.82 8.60
N GLY A 103 16.75 -23.63 9.07
CA GLY A 103 15.95 -22.40 8.94
C GLY A 103 15.59 -22.02 7.50
N MET A 104 16.53 -22.15 6.54
CA MET A 104 16.26 -21.87 5.12
C MET A 104 15.24 -22.84 4.53
N VAL A 105 15.43 -24.15 4.77
CA VAL A 105 14.53 -25.20 4.27
C VAL A 105 13.13 -25.02 4.85
N ARG A 106 13.07 -24.78 6.16
CA ARG A 106 11.86 -24.49 6.92
C ARG A 106 11.09 -23.29 6.36
N ARG A 107 11.77 -22.19 6.02
CA ARG A 107 11.14 -21.02 5.35
C ARG A 107 10.61 -21.37 3.96
N PHE A 108 11.41 -22.07 3.17
CA PHE A 108 11.02 -22.51 1.83
C PHE A 108 9.78 -23.42 1.85
N GLN A 109 9.69 -24.32 2.83
CA GLN A 109 8.51 -25.14 3.07
C GLN A 109 7.30 -24.28 3.47
N ALA A 110 7.47 -23.40 4.47
CA ALA A 110 6.39 -22.57 4.99
C ALA A 110 5.73 -21.70 3.91
N ARG A 111 6.51 -21.13 2.97
CA ARG A 111 5.96 -20.33 1.86
C ARG A 111 5.14 -21.15 0.87
N ASN A 112 5.48 -22.42 0.67
CA ASN A 112 4.71 -23.35 -0.17
C ASN A 112 3.43 -23.84 0.52
N PHE A 113 3.45 -23.94 1.85
CA PHE A 113 2.27 -24.30 2.63
C PHE A 113 1.28 -23.15 2.82
N SER A 114 1.73 -21.89 2.72
CA SER A 114 0.88 -20.71 2.94
C SER A 114 -0.28 -20.62 1.94
N ASP A 115 -1.40 -20.07 2.41
CA ASP A 115 -2.65 -19.79 1.69
C ASP A 115 -2.77 -18.29 1.36
N GLY A 116 -1.66 -17.55 1.25
CA GLY A 116 -1.67 -16.11 0.99
C GLY A 116 -1.59 -15.24 2.26
N ARG A 117 -1.52 -15.85 3.45
CA ARG A 117 -1.33 -15.13 4.71
C ARG A 117 0.15 -14.85 4.97
N VAL A 118 0.41 -13.67 5.53
CA VAL A 118 1.74 -13.27 6.03
C VAL A 118 2.24 -14.32 7.01
N LEU A 119 3.39 -14.91 6.72
CA LEU A 119 4.08 -15.86 7.60
C LEU A 119 4.63 -15.10 8.82
N LEU A 120 3.78 -14.82 9.81
CA LEU A 120 4.18 -14.19 11.09
C LEU A 120 4.59 -15.21 12.16
N ARG A 121 4.72 -16.48 11.79
CA ARG A 121 5.26 -17.50 12.68
C ARG A 121 6.49 -18.10 12.05
N HIS A 122 7.48 -18.30 12.91
CA HIS A 122 8.27 -19.51 12.90
C HIS A 122 7.33 -20.68 12.60
N LEU A 123 7.21 -21.03 11.32
CA LEU A 123 6.95 -22.38 10.85
C LEU A 123 5.63 -22.94 11.35
N ARG A 124 4.67 -23.06 10.44
CA ARG A 124 3.65 -24.09 10.62
C ARG A 124 4.34 -25.39 11.07
N ASP A 125 3.73 -26.12 12.01
CA ASP A 125 4.26 -27.40 12.52
C ASP A 125 4.52 -28.44 11.39
N ASP A 126 4.00 -28.19 10.19
CA ASP A 126 4.19 -28.98 8.98
C ASP A 126 5.53 -28.73 8.24
N ALA A 127 6.21 -27.60 8.47
CA ALA A 127 7.54 -27.36 7.93
C ALA A 127 8.54 -28.13 8.79
N SER A 128 9.03 -29.26 8.30
CA SER A 128 9.90 -30.21 9.03
C SER A 128 11.37 -29.79 9.09
N GLY A 129 11.81 -28.92 8.18
CA GLY A 129 13.23 -28.68 7.95
C GLY A 129 13.95 -29.87 7.35
N VAL A 130 13.22 -30.80 6.76
CA VAL A 130 13.73 -31.96 6.04
C VAL A 130 13.42 -31.79 4.56
N VAL A 131 14.41 -31.95 3.70
CA VAL A 131 14.29 -31.90 2.24
C VAL A 131 13.71 -33.23 1.75
N ASP A 132 12.41 -33.37 1.96
CA ASP A 132 11.60 -34.48 1.49
C ASP A 132 11.28 -34.37 -0.02
N GLU A 133 10.52 -35.34 -0.55
CA GLU A 133 10.14 -35.37 -1.96
C GLU A 133 9.33 -34.15 -2.40
N SER A 134 8.42 -33.66 -1.54
CA SER A 134 7.63 -32.46 -1.82
C SER A 134 8.52 -31.21 -1.91
N THR A 135 9.45 -31.06 -0.96
CA THR A 135 10.41 -29.97 -0.91
C THR A 135 11.31 -29.97 -2.14
N LEU A 136 11.78 -31.16 -2.58
CA LEU A 136 12.56 -31.30 -3.81
C LEU A 136 11.76 -30.92 -5.06
N ASN A 137 10.48 -31.27 -5.12
CA ASN A 137 9.62 -30.91 -6.25
C ASN A 137 9.42 -29.39 -6.35
N TRP A 138 9.14 -28.72 -5.22
CA TRP A 138 9.06 -27.26 -5.18
C TRP A 138 10.38 -26.60 -5.54
N LEU A 139 11.50 -27.13 -5.01
CA LEU A 139 12.82 -26.60 -5.30
C LEU A 139 13.16 -26.74 -6.78
N GLY A 140 12.82 -27.88 -7.40
CA GLY A 140 12.96 -28.10 -8.84
C GLY A 140 12.16 -27.10 -9.67
N ARG A 141 10.90 -26.84 -9.29
CA ARG A 141 10.05 -25.82 -9.93
C ARG A 141 10.68 -24.43 -9.84
N ASP A 142 10.93 -23.95 -8.64
CA ASP A 142 11.43 -22.59 -8.39
C ASP A 142 12.82 -22.37 -8.99
N TRP A 143 13.71 -23.35 -8.84
CA TRP A 143 15.06 -23.26 -9.42
C TRP A 143 15.03 -23.23 -10.94
N SER A 144 14.17 -24.01 -11.60
CA SER A 144 14.05 -23.98 -13.06
C SER A 144 13.56 -22.62 -13.58
N LEU A 145 12.68 -21.96 -12.82
CA LEU A 145 12.17 -20.63 -13.11
C LEU A 145 13.25 -19.56 -12.93
N TYR A 146 13.95 -19.61 -11.79
CA TYR A 146 15.09 -18.74 -11.51
C TYR A 146 16.21 -18.91 -12.52
N GLN A 147 16.59 -20.15 -12.86
CA GLN A 147 17.67 -20.42 -13.81
C GLN A 147 17.35 -19.86 -15.20
N ARG A 148 16.11 -19.99 -15.69
CA ARG A 148 15.70 -19.38 -16.96
C ARG A 148 15.83 -17.86 -16.95
N ALA A 149 15.41 -17.22 -15.85
CA ALA A 149 15.59 -15.78 -15.70
C ALA A 149 17.07 -15.40 -15.62
N TYR A 150 17.87 -16.13 -14.83
CA TYR A 150 19.31 -15.93 -14.74
C TYR A 150 19.98 -16.01 -16.11
N GLU A 151 19.72 -17.07 -16.89
CA GLU A 151 20.29 -17.24 -18.23
C GLU A 151 19.90 -16.10 -19.19
N ALA A 152 18.71 -15.53 -19.03
CA ALA A 152 18.22 -14.43 -19.87
C ALA A 152 18.75 -13.05 -19.44
N TYR A 153 19.00 -12.83 -18.14
CA TYR A 153 19.24 -11.49 -17.58
C TYR A 153 20.52 -11.33 -16.75
N ALA A 154 21.31 -12.38 -16.49
CA ALA A 154 22.52 -12.29 -15.64
C ALA A 154 23.55 -11.29 -16.19
N ASP A 155 23.63 -11.15 -17.52
CA ASP A 155 24.52 -10.20 -18.18
C ASP A 155 23.93 -8.79 -18.30
N ILE A 156 22.68 -8.59 -17.88
CA ILE A 156 21.96 -7.31 -17.90
C ILE A 156 22.09 -6.67 -16.51
N GLY A 157 22.85 -5.57 -16.42
CA GLY A 157 23.07 -4.85 -15.16
C GLY A 157 24.46 -4.21 -15.10
N SER A 158 24.88 -3.78 -13.90
CA SER A 158 26.19 -3.12 -13.68
C SER A 158 27.39 -4.08 -13.76
N GLY A 159 27.21 -5.31 -14.26
CA GLY A 159 28.24 -6.36 -14.27
C GLY A 159 28.56 -6.95 -12.90
N ALA A 160 27.85 -6.53 -11.84
CA ALA A 160 28.08 -6.96 -10.46
C ALA A 160 27.01 -7.92 -9.93
N GLY A 161 26.19 -8.53 -10.80
CA GLY A 161 25.07 -9.38 -10.40
C GLY A 161 23.95 -8.63 -9.66
N VAL A 162 23.76 -7.35 -9.97
CA VAL A 162 22.67 -6.52 -9.42
C VAL A 162 21.79 -6.04 -10.57
N LEU A 163 20.47 -6.26 -10.43
CA LEU A 163 19.47 -5.86 -11.40
C LEU A 163 18.43 -4.96 -10.71
N GLY A 164 18.26 -3.75 -11.24
CA GLY A 164 17.33 -2.75 -10.72
C GLY A 164 16.63 -1.97 -11.84
N PRO A 165 15.84 -0.93 -11.50
CA PRO A 165 15.01 -0.19 -12.46
C PRO A 165 15.80 0.71 -13.43
N ASP A 166 17.11 0.83 -13.24
CA ASP A 166 17.98 1.67 -14.05
C ASP A 166 18.48 0.96 -15.33
N VAL A 167 18.14 -0.31 -15.53
CA VAL A 167 18.48 -1.02 -16.78
C VAL A 167 17.67 -0.49 -17.97
N PRO A 168 18.24 -0.41 -19.18
CA PRO A 168 17.55 0.13 -20.35
C PRO A 168 16.22 -0.55 -20.67
N GLN A 169 16.14 -1.87 -20.49
CA GLN A 169 14.97 -2.69 -20.80
C GLN A 169 13.78 -2.43 -19.86
N PHE A 170 14.01 -1.78 -18.72
CA PHE A 170 12.95 -1.56 -17.73
C PHE A 170 11.78 -0.75 -18.29
N ALA A 171 12.04 0.17 -19.23
CA ALA A 171 11.00 0.93 -19.90
C ALA A 171 10.04 0.03 -20.71
N ASP A 172 10.56 -0.98 -21.40
CA ASP A 172 9.76 -1.93 -22.16
C ASP A 172 8.94 -2.82 -21.23
N TRP A 173 9.54 -3.29 -20.12
CA TRP A 173 8.83 -4.09 -19.11
C TRP A 173 7.66 -3.34 -18.48
N LEU A 174 7.83 -2.04 -18.21
CA LEU A 174 6.74 -1.17 -17.76
C LEU A 174 5.66 -1.02 -18.83
N ALA A 175 6.03 -0.94 -20.12
CA ALA A 175 5.06 -0.87 -21.22
C ALA A 175 4.19 -2.14 -21.29
N ASP A 176 4.81 -3.31 -21.16
CA ASP A 176 4.08 -4.58 -21.14
C ASP A 176 3.10 -4.64 -19.96
N ALA A 177 3.54 -4.23 -18.76
CA ALA A 177 2.67 -4.20 -17.59
C ALA A 177 1.53 -3.18 -17.72
N VAL A 178 1.77 -2.01 -18.32
CA VAL A 178 0.70 -1.04 -18.63
C VAL A 178 -0.28 -1.59 -19.66
N THR A 179 0.18 -2.43 -20.59
CA THR A 179 -0.70 -3.13 -21.54
C THR A 179 -1.66 -4.07 -20.81
N VAL A 180 -1.20 -4.74 -19.74
CA VAL A 180 -2.08 -5.56 -18.88
C VAL A 180 -3.21 -4.74 -18.24
N TRP A 181 -2.95 -3.49 -17.84
CA TRP A 181 -4.01 -2.62 -17.35
C TRP A 181 -4.95 -2.12 -18.46
N GLU A 182 -4.40 -1.84 -19.64
CA GLU A 182 -5.14 -1.31 -20.80
C GLU A 182 -6.07 -2.35 -21.43
N GLU A 183 -5.64 -3.61 -21.53
CA GLU A 183 -6.31 -4.61 -22.37
C GLU A 183 -6.74 -5.84 -21.56
N GLY A 184 -6.31 -5.96 -20.30
CA GLY A 184 -6.33 -7.21 -19.56
C GLY A 184 -5.16 -8.12 -19.94
N TYR A 185 -5.19 -9.38 -19.50
CA TYR A 185 -4.16 -10.35 -19.84
C TYR A 185 -4.71 -11.43 -20.79
N GLU A 186 -4.11 -11.54 -21.98
CA GLU A 186 -4.58 -12.45 -23.03
C GLU A 186 -4.66 -13.90 -22.51
N GLY A 187 -5.80 -14.54 -22.76
CA GLY A 187 -6.04 -15.93 -22.34
C GLY A 187 -6.40 -16.11 -20.87
N VAL A 188 -6.45 -15.04 -20.07
CA VAL A 188 -6.74 -15.08 -18.63
C VAL A 188 -8.00 -14.28 -18.33
N SER A 189 -9.13 -14.98 -18.27
CA SER A 189 -10.45 -14.35 -18.04
C SER A 189 -10.58 -13.62 -16.70
N SER A 190 -9.75 -13.99 -15.72
CA SER A 190 -9.72 -13.38 -14.39
C SER A 190 -8.92 -12.07 -14.33
N VAL A 191 -8.43 -11.55 -15.46
CA VAL A 191 -7.70 -10.28 -15.54
C VAL A 191 -8.23 -9.46 -16.73
N PRO A 192 -9.36 -8.75 -16.54
CA PRO A 192 -9.90 -7.87 -17.57
C PRO A 192 -9.13 -6.55 -17.68
N GLU A 193 -9.52 -5.72 -18.64
CA GLU A 193 -9.17 -4.30 -18.70
C GLU A 193 -9.54 -3.59 -17.38
N THR A 194 -8.65 -2.74 -16.85
CA THR A 194 -8.86 -2.06 -15.56
C THR A 194 -8.45 -0.58 -15.55
N TYR A 195 -7.15 -0.25 -15.57
CA TYR A 195 -6.66 1.14 -15.48
C TYR A 195 -6.16 1.65 -16.84
N THR A 196 -7.13 1.91 -17.72
CA THR A 196 -6.89 2.35 -19.11
C THR A 196 -6.34 3.75 -19.21
N GLN A 197 -5.93 4.14 -20.43
CA GLN A 197 -5.56 5.51 -20.74
C GLN A 197 -6.69 6.51 -20.48
N ALA A 198 -7.95 6.09 -20.68
CA ALA A 198 -9.12 6.90 -20.39
C ALA A 198 -9.25 7.15 -18.89
N HIS A 199 -9.25 6.09 -18.07
CA HIS A 199 -9.30 6.23 -16.62
C HIS A 199 -8.14 7.04 -16.06
N HIS A 200 -6.94 6.85 -16.60
CA HIS A 200 -5.79 7.63 -16.20
C HIS A 200 -5.94 9.11 -16.55
N ARG A 201 -6.50 9.44 -17.71
CA ARG A 201 -6.83 10.84 -18.04
C ARG A 201 -7.85 11.42 -17.08
N ASP A 202 -8.90 10.69 -16.74
CA ASP A 202 -9.91 11.15 -15.78
C ASP A 202 -9.26 11.48 -14.42
N VAL A 203 -8.28 10.68 -13.98
CA VAL A 203 -7.49 10.96 -12.77
C VAL A 203 -6.70 12.26 -12.91
N LEU A 204 -6.03 12.49 -14.04
CA LEU A 204 -5.25 13.72 -14.25
C LEU A 204 -6.15 14.96 -14.35
N GLU A 205 -7.29 14.85 -15.04
CA GLU A 205 -8.31 15.90 -15.13
C GLU A 205 -8.85 16.23 -13.73
N ALA A 206 -9.22 15.20 -12.95
CA ALA A 206 -9.66 15.34 -11.56
C ALA A 206 -8.57 15.91 -10.64
N ALA A 207 -7.28 15.75 -10.97
CA ALA A 207 -6.15 16.35 -10.25
C ALA A 207 -5.90 17.82 -10.64
N GLY A 208 -6.73 18.42 -11.50
CA GLY A 208 -6.56 19.79 -12.00
C GLY A 208 -5.48 19.94 -13.08
N LEU A 209 -5.06 18.84 -13.72
CA LEU A 209 -4.05 18.87 -14.78
C LEU A 209 -4.69 18.99 -16.17
N GLY A 210 -4.19 19.92 -16.97
CA GLY A 210 -4.62 20.10 -18.35
C GLY A 210 -3.94 19.13 -19.33
N ALA A 211 -4.57 18.88 -20.49
CA ALA A 211 -4.09 17.92 -21.48
C ALA A 211 -2.62 18.09 -21.92
N ASN A 212 -2.10 19.32 -21.90
CA ASN A 212 -0.71 19.61 -22.26
C ASN A 212 0.32 19.00 -21.30
N SER A 213 -0.07 18.61 -20.08
CA SER A 213 0.85 18.03 -19.09
C SER A 213 0.83 16.50 -19.04
N TYR A 214 -0.16 15.82 -19.65
CA TYR A 214 -0.37 14.37 -19.46
C TYR A 214 0.83 13.49 -19.81
N ALA A 215 1.64 13.89 -20.80
CA ALA A 215 2.85 13.16 -21.15
C ALA A 215 3.86 13.06 -19.99
N ALA A 216 3.89 14.06 -19.09
CA ALA A 216 4.75 14.06 -17.91
C ALA A 216 4.24 13.14 -16.78
N TYR A 217 2.98 12.72 -16.83
CA TYR A 217 2.29 11.98 -15.79
C TYR A 217 1.89 10.57 -16.22
N SER A 218 2.59 9.94 -17.16
CA SER A 218 2.16 8.67 -17.77
C SER A 218 1.98 7.50 -16.77
N ARG A 219 1.18 6.50 -17.16
CA ARG A 219 1.04 5.23 -16.42
C ARG A 219 2.35 4.49 -16.23
N GLN A 220 3.28 4.58 -17.17
CA GLN A 220 4.64 4.04 -17.01
C GLN A 220 5.42 4.77 -15.92
N ARG A 221 5.28 6.10 -15.80
CA ARG A 221 5.89 6.88 -14.72
C ARG A 221 5.29 6.50 -13.36
N LEU A 222 3.97 6.37 -13.29
CA LEU A 222 3.27 5.84 -12.11
C LEU A 222 3.86 4.48 -11.71
N LEU A 223 3.85 3.51 -12.63
CA LEU A 223 4.27 2.15 -12.32
C LEU A 223 5.76 2.08 -11.96
N ARG A 224 6.62 2.86 -12.64
CA ARG A 224 8.04 3.00 -12.26
C ARG A 224 8.15 3.48 -10.81
N GLY A 225 7.49 4.59 -10.48
CA GLY A 225 7.55 5.16 -9.14
C GLY A 225 7.03 4.19 -8.08
N TRP A 226 5.92 3.54 -8.37
CA TRP A 226 5.28 2.56 -7.50
C TRP A 226 6.18 1.35 -7.23
N ILE A 227 6.74 0.76 -8.28
CA ILE A 227 7.69 -0.36 -8.14
C ILE A 227 8.94 0.06 -7.37
N THR A 228 9.48 1.25 -7.62
CA THR A 228 10.66 1.72 -6.87
C THR A 228 10.37 2.02 -5.41
N HIS A 229 9.12 2.33 -5.07
CA HIS A 229 8.65 2.46 -3.69
C HIS A 229 8.61 1.10 -2.99
N GLU A 230 8.19 0.04 -3.72
CA GLU A 230 8.17 -1.34 -3.23
C GLU A 230 9.57 -1.95 -3.09
N SER A 231 10.38 -1.91 -4.16
CA SER A 231 11.74 -2.43 -4.15
C SER A 231 12.65 -1.69 -5.12
N SER A 232 13.87 -1.42 -4.66
CA SER A 232 14.94 -0.86 -5.50
C SER A 232 15.59 -1.89 -6.43
N PHE A 233 15.39 -3.19 -6.20
CA PHE A 233 16.10 -4.26 -6.92
C PHE A 233 15.20 -5.47 -7.19
N HIS A 234 15.49 -6.16 -8.29
CA HIS A 234 14.91 -7.48 -8.58
C HIS A 234 15.74 -8.59 -7.93
N TRP A 235 17.04 -8.57 -8.21
CA TRP A 235 18.03 -9.39 -7.54
C TRP A 235 19.30 -8.58 -7.30
N GLY A 236 20.09 -9.06 -6.35
CA GLY A 236 21.31 -8.42 -5.92
C GLY A 236 21.07 -7.15 -5.12
N SER A 237 21.84 -7.01 -4.05
CA SER A 237 22.00 -5.72 -3.37
C SER A 237 23.43 -5.54 -2.91
N ASN A 238 23.92 -4.32 -3.08
CA ASN A 238 25.19 -3.84 -2.53
C ASN A 238 24.97 -2.80 -1.42
N ARG A 239 23.72 -2.61 -0.95
CA ARG A 239 23.37 -1.57 0.02
C ARG A 239 23.01 -2.16 1.37
N GLY A 240 23.71 -1.63 2.39
CA GLY A 240 23.42 -1.71 3.81
C GLY A 240 21.95 -1.71 4.16
N GLY A 241 21.53 -2.58 5.09
CA GLY A 241 20.26 -2.37 5.80
C GLY A 241 20.18 -0.97 6.42
N SER A 242 18.98 -0.58 6.84
CA SER A 242 18.68 0.70 7.49
C SER A 242 19.74 1.06 8.55
N GLY A 243 20.45 2.17 8.35
CA GLY A 243 21.49 2.67 9.28
C GLY A 243 22.93 2.68 8.74
N GLY A 244 23.16 2.47 7.43
CA GLY A 244 24.47 2.70 6.81
C GLY A 244 25.55 1.67 7.17
N ARG A 245 25.17 0.53 7.77
CA ARG A 245 26.09 -0.59 8.00
C ARG A 245 26.29 -1.33 6.67
N PRO A 246 27.51 -1.71 6.29
CA PRO A 246 27.73 -2.41 5.03
C PRO A 246 27.02 -3.78 5.04
N TYR A 247 26.02 -3.93 4.16
CA TYR A 247 25.42 -5.22 3.81
C TYR A 247 26.43 -5.95 2.93
N GLN A 248 26.56 -7.27 3.12
CA GLN A 248 27.38 -8.05 2.21
C GLN A 248 26.78 -7.97 0.79
N PRO A 249 27.57 -7.73 -0.26
CA PRO A 249 27.09 -7.87 -1.63
C PRO A 249 26.44 -9.25 -1.85
N THR A 250 25.25 -9.27 -2.44
CA THR A 250 24.45 -10.48 -2.63
C THR A 250 24.17 -10.75 -4.11
N PRO A 251 25.20 -10.85 -4.97
CA PRO A 251 25.01 -10.92 -6.41
C PRO A 251 24.05 -12.06 -6.79
N TYR A 252 23.10 -11.75 -7.67
CA TYR A 252 22.06 -12.61 -8.23
C TYR A 252 21.00 -13.13 -7.25
N ARG A 253 21.13 -12.84 -5.95
CA ARG A 253 20.12 -13.24 -4.95
C ARG A 253 18.83 -12.46 -5.17
N MET A 254 17.70 -13.17 -5.28
CA MET A 254 16.39 -12.55 -5.32
C MET A 254 16.17 -11.60 -4.14
N THR A 255 15.67 -10.41 -4.43
CA THR A 255 15.26 -9.48 -3.39
C THR A 255 13.93 -9.95 -2.81
N GLU A 256 13.90 -10.23 -1.51
CA GLU A 256 12.66 -10.54 -0.79
C GLU A 256 12.32 -9.41 0.20
N GLY A 257 11.04 -9.06 0.29
CA GLY A 257 10.54 -8.14 1.30
C GLY A 257 10.23 -8.82 2.63
N GLY A 258 9.91 -7.99 3.62
CA GLY A 258 9.62 -8.49 4.97
C GLY A 258 10.79 -9.24 5.60
N ALA A 259 12.01 -8.85 5.20
CA ALA A 259 13.26 -9.50 5.59
C ALA A 259 13.19 -11.03 5.43
N ASP A 260 12.94 -11.46 4.20
CA ASP A 260 12.96 -12.86 3.75
C ASP A 260 12.00 -13.83 4.50
N GLU A 261 11.10 -13.32 5.36
CA GLU A 261 10.12 -14.16 6.08
C GLU A 261 8.74 -14.14 5.43
N HIS A 262 8.37 -13.00 4.85
CA HIS A 262 7.08 -12.86 4.17
C HIS A 262 7.10 -13.43 2.75
N GLY A 263 8.31 -13.58 2.17
CA GLY A 263 8.50 -14.11 0.83
C GLY A 263 7.86 -13.24 -0.26
N SER A 264 7.75 -11.92 -0.04
CA SER A 264 7.35 -11.01 -1.12
C SER A 264 8.49 -10.86 -2.11
N LEU A 265 8.25 -11.11 -3.39
CA LEU A 265 9.34 -11.23 -4.37
C LEU A 265 9.53 -9.95 -5.21
N SER A 266 10.78 -9.46 -5.20
CA SER A 266 11.33 -8.61 -6.26
C SER A 266 10.61 -7.26 -6.44
N PHE A 267 10.53 -6.71 -7.66
CA PHE A 267 9.92 -5.42 -7.97
C PHE A 267 8.48 -5.30 -7.49
N SER A 268 7.68 -6.36 -7.65
CA SER A 268 6.29 -6.33 -7.24
C SER A 268 6.10 -6.42 -5.74
N GLN A 269 7.03 -7.04 -5.00
CA GLN A 269 6.85 -7.34 -3.58
C GLN A 269 5.54 -8.10 -3.29
N LEU A 270 5.04 -8.87 -4.27
CA LEU A 270 3.89 -9.73 -4.06
C LEU A 270 4.30 -11.00 -3.31
N LEU A 271 3.47 -11.42 -2.36
CA LEU A 271 3.72 -12.60 -1.56
C LEU A 271 3.82 -13.85 -2.44
N TYR A 272 4.87 -14.63 -2.24
CA TYR A 272 5.15 -15.90 -2.92
C TYR A 272 3.91 -16.81 -3.02
N ALA A 273 3.14 -16.87 -1.94
CA ALA A 273 1.98 -17.74 -1.82
C ALA A 273 0.88 -17.42 -2.86
N PHE A 274 0.79 -16.18 -3.34
CA PHE A 274 -0.20 -15.81 -4.36
C PHE A 274 0.02 -16.51 -5.70
N ARG A 275 1.24 -16.97 -6.00
CA ARG A 275 1.54 -17.75 -7.21
C ARG A 275 1.84 -19.22 -6.92
N PHE A 276 2.59 -19.50 -5.85
CA PHE A 276 3.21 -20.80 -5.63
C PHE A 276 2.73 -21.53 -4.37
N GLY A 277 1.89 -20.88 -3.56
CA GLY A 277 1.38 -21.44 -2.31
C GLY A 277 0.36 -22.55 -2.52
N SER A 278 -0.23 -23.02 -1.42
CA SER A 278 -1.22 -24.10 -1.43
C SER A 278 -2.57 -23.68 -2.01
N SER A 279 -2.84 -22.37 -2.00
CA SER A 279 -4.04 -21.75 -2.58
C SER A 279 -3.61 -20.49 -3.34
N PRO A 280 -3.01 -20.64 -4.53
CA PRO A 280 -2.59 -19.49 -5.31
C PRO A 280 -3.82 -18.68 -5.75
N CYS A 281 -3.62 -17.40 -5.98
CA CYS A 281 -4.62 -16.61 -6.65
C CYS A 281 -4.85 -17.16 -8.07
N ARG A 282 -6.12 -17.26 -8.46
CA ARG A 282 -6.56 -17.72 -9.78
C ARG A 282 -5.85 -17.01 -10.94
N ALA A 283 -5.80 -15.67 -10.94
CA ALA A 283 -5.14 -14.90 -11.98
C ALA A 283 -3.65 -15.26 -12.16
N HIS A 284 -2.94 -15.46 -11.04
CA HIS A 284 -1.54 -15.89 -11.06
C HIS A 284 -1.41 -17.35 -11.49
N GLY A 285 -2.39 -18.19 -11.13
CA GLY A 285 -2.52 -19.56 -11.58
C GLY A 285 -2.64 -19.67 -13.11
N GLU A 286 -3.59 -18.93 -13.69
CA GLU A 286 -3.95 -18.94 -15.11
C GLU A 286 -2.88 -18.28 -16.01
N ALA A 287 -2.29 -17.16 -15.57
CA ALA A 287 -1.30 -16.44 -16.39
C ALA A 287 0.08 -17.11 -16.44
N GLU A 288 0.36 -17.96 -15.46
CA GLU A 288 1.59 -18.72 -15.32
C GLU A 288 2.91 -17.92 -15.32
N LEU A 289 2.85 -16.62 -15.02
CA LEU A 289 4.03 -15.75 -14.97
C LEU A 289 5.12 -16.29 -14.02
N ASN A 290 6.36 -16.13 -14.47
CA ASN A 290 7.59 -16.42 -13.77
C ASN A 290 7.97 -15.23 -12.87
N LEU A 291 7.70 -15.34 -11.56
CA LEU A 291 8.05 -14.28 -10.61
C LEU A 291 9.57 -14.02 -10.47
N TYR A 292 10.42 -14.94 -10.95
CA TYR A 292 11.87 -14.77 -10.98
C TYR A 292 12.36 -14.08 -12.26
N ASP A 293 11.51 -13.92 -13.26
CA ASP A 293 11.81 -13.13 -14.45
C ASP A 293 11.52 -11.65 -14.16
N PRO A 294 12.47 -10.72 -14.40
CA PRO A 294 12.27 -9.32 -14.06
C PRO A 294 11.16 -8.64 -14.88
N ARG A 295 10.99 -9.03 -16.16
CA ARG A 295 9.92 -8.50 -17.01
C ARG A 295 8.56 -9.00 -16.51
N GLU A 296 8.45 -10.30 -16.31
CA GLU A 296 7.18 -10.90 -15.87
C GLU A 296 6.83 -10.53 -14.42
N ASN A 297 7.81 -10.28 -13.55
CA ASN A 297 7.57 -9.76 -12.19
C ASN A 297 6.98 -8.33 -12.21
N VAL A 298 7.42 -7.47 -13.13
CA VAL A 298 6.80 -6.14 -13.34
C VAL A 298 5.36 -6.29 -13.83
N MET A 299 5.09 -7.21 -14.77
CA MET A 299 3.73 -7.51 -15.25
C MET A 299 2.83 -8.08 -14.14
N THR A 300 3.41 -8.87 -13.24
CA THR A 300 2.70 -9.45 -12.10
C THR A 300 2.05 -8.37 -11.21
N PHE A 301 2.68 -7.19 -11.10
CA PHE A 301 2.10 -6.03 -10.40
C PHE A 301 0.74 -5.63 -11.02
N ALA A 302 0.73 -5.45 -12.34
CA ALA A 302 -0.46 -5.06 -13.07
C ALA A 302 -1.53 -6.17 -13.05
N LEU A 303 -1.10 -7.42 -13.18
CA LEU A 303 -1.97 -8.59 -13.08
C LEU A 303 -2.65 -8.69 -11.70
N HIS A 304 -1.90 -8.51 -10.61
CA HIS A 304 -2.46 -8.62 -9.26
C HIS A 304 -3.44 -7.48 -8.96
N THR A 305 -3.12 -6.26 -9.37
CA THR A 305 -4.04 -5.11 -9.23
C THR A 305 -5.27 -5.23 -10.13
N GLY A 306 -5.11 -5.80 -11.33
CA GLY A 306 -6.17 -5.96 -12.32
C GLY A 306 -7.04 -7.20 -12.15
N SER A 307 -6.67 -8.13 -11.26
CA SER A 307 -7.39 -9.38 -11.04
C SER A 307 -8.85 -9.18 -10.62
N ASP A 308 -9.75 -9.97 -11.20
CA ASP A 308 -11.14 -10.04 -10.77
C ASP A 308 -11.21 -10.55 -9.32
N ASN A 309 -12.05 -9.89 -8.54
CA ASN A 309 -12.32 -10.16 -7.13
C ASN A 309 -13.83 -10.27 -6.86
N SER A 310 -14.61 -10.64 -7.88
CA SER A 310 -16.06 -10.74 -7.80
C SER A 310 -16.54 -11.94 -6.98
N SER A 311 -15.72 -13.00 -6.84
CA SER A 311 -16.03 -14.14 -5.98
C SER A 311 -15.34 -14.06 -4.61
N ALA A 312 -15.98 -14.65 -3.59
CA ALA A 312 -15.45 -14.67 -2.22
C ALA A 312 -14.10 -15.43 -2.10
N GLU A 313 -13.86 -16.43 -2.95
CA GLU A 313 -12.59 -17.15 -3.04
C GLU A 313 -11.49 -16.31 -3.72
N GLU A 314 -11.85 -15.49 -4.71
CA GLU A 314 -10.90 -14.57 -5.36
C GLU A 314 -10.53 -13.40 -4.44
N MET A 315 -11.51 -12.87 -3.69
CA MET A 315 -11.28 -11.79 -2.72
C MET A 315 -10.24 -12.11 -1.64
N SER A 316 -10.04 -13.39 -1.28
CA SER A 316 -9.10 -13.76 -0.22
C SER A 316 -7.65 -13.84 -0.68
N ASN A 317 -7.40 -14.07 -1.98
CA ASN A 317 -6.07 -14.39 -2.51
C ASN A 317 -5.58 -13.38 -3.56
N CYS A 318 -6.49 -12.67 -4.21
CA CYS A 318 -6.19 -11.56 -5.12
C CYS A 318 -7.03 -10.35 -4.73
N HIS A 319 -6.36 -9.28 -4.30
CA HIS A 319 -7.09 -8.09 -3.89
C HIS A 319 -7.77 -7.41 -5.08
N GLY A 320 -7.19 -7.46 -6.29
CA GLY A 320 -7.85 -6.87 -7.47
C GLY A 320 -8.14 -5.38 -7.29
N ALA A 321 -7.19 -4.62 -6.73
CA ALA A 321 -7.43 -3.26 -6.28
C ALA A 321 -7.93 -2.33 -7.41
N PHE A 322 -7.37 -2.44 -8.61
CA PHE A 322 -7.80 -1.65 -9.77
C PHE A 322 -9.07 -2.21 -10.42
N HIS A 323 -9.27 -3.53 -10.39
CA HIS A 323 -10.56 -4.10 -10.75
C HIS A 323 -11.68 -3.54 -9.87
N ARG A 324 -11.46 -3.49 -8.54
CA ARG A 324 -12.42 -2.94 -7.58
C ARG A 324 -12.70 -1.45 -7.81
N ALA A 325 -11.65 -0.68 -8.09
CA ALA A 325 -11.73 0.75 -8.29
C ALA A 325 -12.44 1.12 -9.60
N PHE A 326 -12.04 0.52 -10.72
CA PHE A 326 -12.43 1.01 -12.05
C PHE A 326 -13.45 0.12 -12.78
N VAL A 327 -13.55 -1.18 -12.43
CA VAL A 327 -14.47 -2.12 -13.10
C VAL A 327 -15.69 -2.41 -12.23
N SER A 328 -15.48 -2.96 -11.03
CA SER A 328 -16.58 -3.38 -10.16
C SER A 328 -17.21 -2.21 -9.37
N ARG A 329 -16.55 -1.05 -9.34
CA ARG A 329 -16.93 0.15 -8.56
C ARG A 329 -17.31 -0.17 -7.11
N GLY A 330 -16.50 -0.99 -6.46
CA GLY A 330 -16.84 -1.55 -5.16
C GLY A 330 -16.50 -0.65 -3.97
N HIS A 331 -16.57 0.67 -4.18
CA HIS A 331 -16.29 1.77 -3.25
C HIS A 331 -17.54 2.64 -3.05
N PRO A 332 -17.57 3.56 -2.05
CA PRO A 332 -18.62 4.57 -1.97
C PRO A 332 -18.73 5.32 -3.30
N GLN A 333 -19.96 5.41 -3.82
CA GLN A 333 -20.21 6.12 -5.07
C GLN A 333 -20.35 7.62 -4.84
N VAL A 334 -20.67 8.04 -3.62
CA VAL A 334 -20.90 9.43 -3.22
C VAL A 334 -20.03 9.74 -2.00
N TYR A 335 -19.49 10.96 -1.92
CA TYR A 335 -18.58 11.36 -0.83
C TYR A 335 -19.19 11.18 0.56
N ARG A 336 -20.44 11.60 0.74
CA ARG A 336 -21.18 11.53 2.01
C ARG A 336 -21.86 10.18 2.27
N GLN A 337 -21.73 9.20 1.36
CA GLN A 337 -22.32 7.87 1.54
C GLN A 337 -21.34 6.90 2.19
N ASP A 338 -21.72 6.30 3.33
CA ASP A 338 -20.94 5.22 3.93
C ASP A 338 -21.56 3.84 3.67
N ARG A 339 -20.72 2.86 3.30
CA ARG A 339 -21.07 1.43 3.36
C ARG A 339 -20.51 0.83 4.65
N GLY A 340 -21.40 0.53 5.58
CA GLY A 340 -21.04 -0.16 6.83
C GLY A 340 -20.78 0.81 7.98
N ALA A 341 -21.86 1.33 8.54
CA ALA A 341 -21.81 1.88 9.89
C ALA A 341 -21.33 0.77 10.85
N VAL A 342 -20.23 1.01 11.55
CA VAL A 342 -20.05 0.34 12.85
C VAL A 342 -21.15 0.93 13.73
N ALA A 343 -22.10 0.10 14.17
CA ALA A 343 -23.19 0.55 15.03
C ALA A 343 -22.61 1.31 16.24
N GLY A 344 -22.95 2.60 16.37
CA GLY A 344 -22.53 3.47 17.48
C GLY A 344 -21.39 4.45 17.19
N THR A 345 -20.85 4.51 15.97
CA THR A 345 -20.00 5.63 15.53
C THR A 345 -20.57 6.22 14.25
N GLU A 346 -21.50 7.16 14.39
CA GLU A 346 -21.93 8.08 13.33
C GLU A 346 -20.75 8.98 12.97
N GLN A 347 -19.78 8.40 12.26
CA GLN A 347 -18.74 9.14 11.57
C GLN A 347 -19.39 9.58 10.26
N HIS A 348 -19.69 10.87 10.09
CA HIS A 348 -20.27 11.44 8.88
C HIS A 348 -19.32 12.51 8.30
N LEU A 349 -19.50 12.79 7.01
CA LEU A 349 -18.78 13.86 6.29
C LEU A 349 -19.72 15.04 6.00
N ASP A 350 -20.63 15.33 6.92
CA ASP A 350 -21.61 16.42 6.76
C ASP A 350 -20.93 17.80 6.74
N ASP A 351 -19.76 17.89 7.38
CA ASP A 351 -18.89 19.05 7.36
C ASP A 351 -17.98 19.11 6.12
N LEU A 352 -18.04 18.16 5.18
CA LEU A 352 -17.27 18.25 3.94
C LEU A 352 -18.03 19.11 2.93
N VAL A 353 -17.49 20.29 2.63
CA VAL A 353 -18.11 21.33 1.78
C VAL A 353 -17.61 21.27 0.36
N GLY A 354 -16.34 20.90 0.15
CA GLY A 354 -15.75 20.87 -1.18
C GLY A 354 -14.31 20.38 -1.20
N PHE A 355 -13.65 20.51 -2.33
CA PHE A 355 -12.23 20.21 -2.49
C PHE A 355 -11.59 21.06 -3.60
N ARG A 356 -10.27 21.15 -3.59
CA ARG A 356 -9.48 21.75 -4.67
C ARG A 356 -8.10 21.10 -4.80
N HIS A 357 -7.39 21.43 -5.87
CA HIS A 357 -6.00 21.04 -6.07
C HIS A 357 -5.11 22.26 -6.13
N GLY A 358 -4.12 22.34 -5.22
CA GLY A 358 -3.26 23.51 -5.10
C GLY A 358 -4.07 24.80 -4.94
N GLY A 359 -3.66 25.87 -5.62
CA GLY A 359 -4.38 27.15 -5.63
C GLY A 359 -5.51 27.23 -6.68
N GLY A 360 -6.06 26.09 -7.11
CA GLY A 360 -7.19 26.03 -8.02
C GLY A 360 -8.53 26.37 -7.35
N ALA A 361 -9.59 26.35 -8.16
CA ALA A 361 -10.94 26.65 -7.69
C ALA A 361 -11.51 25.56 -6.76
N ILE A 362 -12.38 25.96 -5.83
CA ILE A 362 -13.15 25.05 -4.96
C ILE A 362 -14.24 24.39 -5.79
N VAL A 363 -14.24 23.06 -5.80
CA VAL A 363 -15.32 22.23 -6.32
C VAL A 363 -16.25 21.89 -5.15
N PRO A 364 -17.51 22.35 -5.15
CA PRO A 364 -18.44 22.06 -4.07
C PRO A 364 -18.82 20.57 -4.03
N ILE A 365 -19.10 20.07 -2.84
CA ILE A 365 -19.62 18.72 -2.56
C ILE A 365 -21.00 18.87 -1.91
N ASP A 366 -22.00 18.35 -2.60
CA ASP A 366 -23.36 18.17 -2.10
C ASP A 366 -23.64 16.71 -1.71
N GLU A 367 -24.89 16.40 -1.33
CA GLU A 367 -25.32 15.05 -0.94
C GLU A 367 -25.24 14.01 -2.07
N ALA A 368 -25.23 14.43 -3.33
CA ALA A 368 -25.23 13.55 -4.50
C ALA A 368 -23.86 13.49 -5.20
N THR A 369 -22.89 14.29 -4.75
CA THR A 369 -21.60 14.43 -5.42
C THR A 369 -20.83 13.12 -5.39
N GLU A 370 -20.57 12.58 -6.58
CA GLU A 370 -19.91 11.30 -6.76
C GLU A 370 -18.42 11.38 -6.39
N VAL A 371 -17.89 10.28 -5.85
CA VAL A 371 -16.43 10.14 -5.63
C VAL A 371 -15.75 10.11 -6.99
N ASP A 372 -14.86 11.07 -7.23
CA ASP A 372 -14.22 11.22 -8.54
C ASP A 372 -13.07 10.23 -8.79
N ALA A 373 -12.48 10.33 -9.98
CA ALA A 373 -11.40 9.45 -10.41
C ALA A 373 -10.15 9.57 -9.53
N TYR A 374 -9.83 10.75 -8.99
CA TYR A 374 -8.63 10.97 -8.17
C TYR A 374 -8.71 10.20 -6.85
N ASP A 375 -9.86 10.27 -6.18
CA ASP A 375 -10.05 9.56 -4.90
C ASP A 375 -10.28 8.06 -5.10
N THR A 376 -10.93 7.69 -6.20
CA THR A 376 -11.03 6.29 -6.65
C THR A 376 -9.64 5.70 -6.88
N PHE A 377 -8.75 6.44 -7.53
CA PHE A 377 -7.35 6.06 -7.73
C PHE A 377 -6.56 6.00 -6.42
N ALA A 378 -6.79 6.95 -5.51
CA ALA A 378 -6.20 6.95 -4.17
C ALA A 378 -6.49 5.65 -3.40
N LEU A 379 -7.76 5.23 -3.44
CA LEU A 379 -8.22 3.98 -2.83
C LEU A 379 -7.63 2.75 -3.53
N GLY A 380 -7.56 2.75 -4.86
CA GLY A 380 -6.92 1.68 -5.64
C GLY A 380 -5.46 1.47 -5.28
N VAL A 381 -4.67 2.54 -5.20
CA VAL A 381 -3.26 2.46 -4.79
C VAL A 381 -3.16 2.02 -3.33
N ALA A 382 -4.00 2.55 -2.43
CA ALA A 382 -3.99 2.16 -1.02
C ALA A 382 -4.36 0.69 -0.81
N ALA A 383 -5.31 0.15 -1.58
CA ALA A 383 -5.80 -1.22 -1.47
C ALA A 383 -4.78 -2.27 -1.92
N TYR A 384 -3.78 -1.90 -2.73
CA TYR A 384 -2.67 -2.80 -3.05
C TYR A 384 -1.98 -3.30 -1.77
N ASN A 385 -1.69 -2.37 -0.86
CA ASN A 385 -1.04 -2.68 0.41
C ASN A 385 -2.03 -2.96 1.55
N GLY A 386 -3.13 -2.21 1.61
CA GLY A 386 -4.13 -2.28 2.70
C GLY A 386 -5.24 -3.30 2.50
N GLY A 387 -5.31 -3.94 1.33
CA GLY A 387 -6.39 -4.84 0.93
C GLY A 387 -7.71 -4.12 0.64
N LEU A 388 -8.72 -4.92 0.31
CA LEU A 388 -10.04 -4.42 -0.12
C LEU A 388 -10.83 -3.65 0.95
N GLY A 389 -10.42 -3.74 2.21
CA GLY A 389 -11.00 -2.96 3.30
C GLY A 389 -10.87 -1.44 3.10
N MET A 390 -9.91 -0.99 2.28
CA MET A 390 -9.76 0.42 1.92
C MET A 390 -11.03 0.99 1.24
N PHE A 391 -11.73 0.17 0.46
CA PHE A 391 -12.94 0.58 -0.26
C PHE A 391 -14.21 0.62 0.60
N ALA A 392 -14.12 0.39 1.91
CA ALA A 392 -15.26 0.55 2.81
C ALA A 392 -15.62 2.04 3.05
N ARG A 393 -14.70 2.96 2.73
CA ARG A 393 -14.77 4.37 3.11
C ARG A 393 -14.27 5.25 1.96
N SER A 394 -14.79 6.46 1.86
CA SER A 394 -14.27 7.47 0.93
C SER A 394 -12.86 7.91 1.36
N TRP A 395 -12.06 8.41 0.42
CA TRP A 395 -10.72 8.91 0.72
C TRP A 395 -10.70 10.03 1.79
N PRO A 396 -11.53 11.09 1.74
CA PRO A 396 -11.52 12.14 2.77
C PRO A 396 -11.88 11.59 4.16
N ARG A 397 -12.70 10.54 4.25
CA ARG A 397 -13.02 9.88 5.52
C ARG A 397 -11.80 9.22 6.15
N TRP A 398 -10.97 8.57 5.35
CA TRP A 398 -9.72 8.01 5.84
C TRP A 398 -8.81 9.11 6.39
N LEU A 399 -8.71 10.25 5.71
CA LEU A 399 -7.87 11.36 6.16
C LEU A 399 -8.42 12.05 7.42
N LYS A 400 -9.74 12.26 7.51
CA LYS A 400 -10.37 12.92 8.66
C LYS A 400 -10.16 12.16 9.97
N TYR A 401 -10.36 10.85 9.95
CA TYR A 401 -10.44 10.05 11.18
C TYR A 401 -9.19 9.22 11.48
N TRP A 402 -8.33 8.96 10.49
CA TRP A 402 -7.06 8.29 10.71
C TRP A 402 -5.91 9.29 10.70
N ARG A 403 -4.78 8.90 11.28
CA ARG A 403 -3.62 9.75 11.50
C ARG A 403 -2.42 9.22 10.73
N PHE A 404 -1.56 10.14 10.36
CA PHE A 404 -0.25 9.84 9.81
C PHE A 404 0.72 9.42 10.91
N ASP A 405 1.51 8.38 10.62
CA ASP A 405 2.69 8.04 11.38
C ASP A 405 3.78 7.59 10.40
N ARG A 406 4.91 8.29 10.42
CA ARG A 406 6.07 8.00 9.56
C ARG A 406 6.71 6.65 9.85
N ASN A 407 6.58 6.16 11.09
CA ASN A 407 7.19 4.91 11.53
C ASN A 407 6.23 3.72 11.47
N ALA A 408 4.96 3.95 11.14
CA ALA A 408 4.02 2.87 10.97
C ALA A 408 4.47 1.93 9.85
N VAL A 409 4.21 0.64 10.07
CA VAL A 409 4.49 -0.46 9.12
C VAL A 409 3.20 -1.19 8.71
N ARG A 410 2.06 -0.83 9.28
CA ARG A 410 0.73 -1.39 8.99
C ARG A 410 -0.39 -0.46 9.46
N ASN A 411 -1.60 -0.67 8.95
CA ASN A 411 -2.81 -0.01 9.45
C ASN A 411 -3.11 -0.44 10.90
N SER A 412 -3.66 0.48 11.69
CA SER A 412 -4.01 0.21 13.09
C SER A 412 -5.31 0.91 13.46
N ASN A 413 -6.34 0.12 13.78
CA ASN A 413 -7.62 0.66 14.24
C ASN A 413 -7.57 1.17 15.69
N SER A 414 -6.68 0.63 16.54
CA SER A 414 -6.59 1.04 17.95
C SER A 414 -5.91 2.41 18.11
N THR A 415 -4.92 2.70 17.25
CA THR A 415 -4.23 3.99 17.22
C THR A 415 -4.73 4.90 16.10
N MET A 416 -5.75 4.44 15.36
CA MET A 416 -6.29 5.12 14.18
C MET A 416 -5.20 5.53 13.18
N VAL A 417 -4.20 4.69 12.92
CA VAL A 417 -3.13 4.98 11.96
C VAL A 417 -3.44 4.34 10.61
N CYS A 418 -3.33 5.10 9.52
CA CYS A 418 -3.52 4.58 8.16
C CYS A 418 -2.19 4.54 7.38
N PHE A 419 -1.44 3.44 7.53
CA PHE A 419 -0.23 3.18 6.75
C PHE A 419 -0.51 3.15 5.24
N SER A 420 -1.61 2.52 4.82
CA SER A 420 -1.97 2.42 3.40
C SER A 420 -2.35 3.77 2.80
N CYS A 421 -2.83 4.71 3.61
CA CYS A 421 -3.08 6.08 3.17
C CYS A 421 -1.76 6.81 2.91
N ARG A 422 -0.79 6.70 3.83
CA ARG A 422 0.57 7.22 3.63
C ARG A 422 1.18 6.65 2.36
N TYR A 423 1.11 5.33 2.20
CA TYR A 423 1.61 4.61 1.03
C TYR A 423 1.03 5.17 -0.28
N SER A 424 -0.29 5.33 -0.36
CA SER A 424 -0.96 5.87 -1.56
C SER A 424 -0.57 7.32 -1.84
N ILE A 425 -0.48 8.17 -0.82
CA ILE A 425 -0.01 9.55 -0.95
C ILE A 425 1.44 9.60 -1.45
N GLU A 426 2.31 8.75 -0.91
CA GLU A 426 3.70 8.67 -1.33
C GLU A 426 3.78 8.39 -2.83
N VAL A 427 3.20 7.27 -3.29
CA VAL A 427 3.22 6.83 -4.70
C VAL A 427 2.64 7.89 -5.65
N ARG A 428 1.52 8.52 -5.28
CA ARG A 428 0.81 9.46 -6.16
C ARG A 428 1.42 10.85 -6.18
N ASN A 429 1.83 11.39 -5.03
CA ASN A 429 2.12 12.82 -4.88
C ASN A 429 3.61 13.16 -4.78
N PHE A 430 4.52 12.19 -4.59
CA PHE A 430 5.94 12.51 -4.45
C PHE A 430 6.61 12.80 -5.80
N GLU A 431 7.52 13.77 -5.81
CA GLU A 431 8.23 14.25 -7.01
C GLU A 431 8.93 13.15 -7.80
N HIS A 432 9.57 12.22 -7.09
CA HIS A 432 10.32 11.11 -7.69
C HIS A 432 9.42 9.99 -8.24
N TYR A 433 8.10 10.05 -8.02
CA TYR A 433 7.11 9.09 -8.50
C TYR A 433 6.15 9.79 -9.49
N LEU A 434 4.83 9.72 -9.29
CA LEU A 434 3.88 10.33 -10.21
C LEU A 434 3.78 11.86 -10.07
N ASN A 435 3.99 12.41 -8.87
CA ASN A 435 4.00 13.85 -8.58
C ASN A 435 2.67 14.59 -8.85
N LEU A 436 1.53 13.94 -8.58
CA LEU A 436 0.23 14.60 -8.64
C LEU A 436 0.13 15.73 -7.58
N PRO A 437 -0.54 16.85 -7.89
CA PRO A 437 -0.89 17.85 -6.89
C PRO A 437 -1.65 17.22 -5.72
N TYR A 438 -1.35 17.66 -4.50
CA TYR A 438 -2.12 17.26 -3.32
C TYR A 438 -3.56 17.79 -3.43
N ARG A 439 -4.52 16.94 -3.04
CA ARG A 439 -5.90 17.36 -2.83
C ARG A 439 -6.08 17.99 -1.46
N GLU A 440 -6.68 19.16 -1.46
CA GLU A 440 -7.13 19.88 -0.28
C GLU A 440 -8.65 19.73 -0.18
N TYR A 441 -9.15 19.32 0.99
CA TYR A 441 -10.58 19.27 1.26
C TYR A 441 -10.98 20.48 2.10
N ILE A 442 -12.15 21.03 1.78
CA ILE A 442 -12.73 22.20 2.44
C ILE A 442 -13.80 21.71 3.38
N TRP A 443 -13.66 22.09 4.65
CA TRP A 443 -14.51 21.62 5.72
C TRP A 443 -15.20 22.77 6.42
N ALA A 444 -16.49 22.60 6.72
CA ALA A 444 -17.23 23.51 7.58
C ALA A 444 -16.63 23.46 8.99
N GLY A 445 -16.17 24.61 9.47
CA GLY A 445 -15.72 24.74 10.85
C GLY A 445 -16.87 24.86 11.84
N GLU A 446 -17.96 25.47 11.39
CA GLU A 446 -19.21 25.63 12.11
C GLU A 446 -20.33 25.78 11.08
N ILE A 447 -21.53 25.32 11.43
CA ILE A 447 -22.73 25.40 10.60
C ILE A 447 -23.81 26.21 11.31
N TYR A 448 -24.66 26.91 10.55
CA TYR A 448 -25.82 27.62 11.09
C TYR A 448 -26.89 26.64 11.58
N ASN A 449 -27.38 26.85 12.82
CA ASN A 449 -28.50 26.08 13.37
C ASN A 449 -29.84 26.84 13.25
N ASP A 450 -30.96 26.14 13.47
CA ASP A 450 -32.32 26.68 13.35
C ASP A 450 -32.56 27.97 14.13
N ASN A 451 -31.92 28.16 15.30
CA ASN A 451 -32.11 29.38 16.08
C ASN A 451 -31.34 30.56 15.46
N GLU A 452 -30.15 30.31 14.94
CA GLU A 452 -29.30 31.34 14.36
C GLU A 452 -29.84 31.81 13.01
N VAL A 453 -30.32 30.87 12.19
CA VAL A 453 -31.04 31.21 10.94
C VAL A 453 -32.31 31.99 11.27
N ARG A 454 -33.04 31.60 12.31
CA ARG A 454 -34.24 32.33 12.75
C ARG A 454 -33.91 33.76 13.19
N GLU A 455 -32.85 33.94 13.98
CA GLU A 455 -32.41 35.26 14.41
C GLU A 455 -31.98 36.12 13.21
N ALA A 456 -31.21 35.57 12.28
CA ALA A 456 -30.81 36.26 11.05
C ALA A 456 -32.01 36.63 10.17
N LEU A 457 -33.00 35.74 10.06
CA LEU A 457 -34.23 35.97 9.31
C LEU A 457 -35.10 37.05 9.96
N ILE A 458 -35.21 37.06 11.29
CA ILE A 458 -35.91 38.12 12.02
C ILE A 458 -35.20 39.46 11.87
N GLU A 459 -33.88 39.49 11.94
CA GLU A 459 -33.09 40.72 11.75
C GLU A 459 -33.22 41.24 10.31
N ALA A 460 -33.09 40.37 9.32
CA ALA A 460 -33.20 40.73 7.91
C ALA A 460 -34.57 41.25 7.53
N PHE A 461 -35.65 40.71 8.10
CA PHE A 461 -37.04 41.06 7.78
C PHE A 461 -37.78 41.67 8.97
N GLU A 462 -37.07 42.42 9.83
CA GLU A 462 -37.60 42.91 11.10
C GLU A 462 -38.92 43.67 10.93
N VAL A 463 -38.97 44.61 9.99
CA VAL A 463 -40.15 45.48 9.77
C VAL A 463 -41.33 44.65 9.25
N GLU A 464 -41.08 43.76 8.29
CA GLU A 464 -42.10 42.96 7.63
C GLU A 464 -42.68 41.90 8.58
N LEU A 465 -41.81 41.22 9.33
CA LEU A 465 -42.22 40.20 10.31
C LEU A 465 -42.87 40.81 11.55
N GLN A 466 -42.42 41.98 12.00
CA GLN A 466 -43.13 42.71 13.07
C GLN A 466 -44.52 43.16 12.61
N ALA A 467 -44.67 43.59 11.36
CA ALA A 467 -45.98 43.95 10.81
C ALA A 467 -46.91 42.74 10.69
N ALA A 468 -46.38 41.57 10.36
CA ALA A 468 -47.15 40.34 10.18
C ALA A 468 -47.50 39.63 11.51
N PHE A 469 -46.57 39.59 12.46
CA PHE A 469 -46.66 38.75 13.66
C PHE A 469 -46.61 39.52 14.99
N GLY A 470 -46.24 40.82 14.98
CA GLY A 470 -46.03 41.63 16.18
C GLY A 470 -44.65 41.44 16.83
N GLU A 471 -44.23 42.38 17.70
CA GLU A 471 -42.89 42.42 18.33
C GLU A 471 -42.48 41.12 19.05
N GLU A 472 -43.39 40.48 19.80
CA GLU A 472 -43.11 39.21 20.49
C GLU A 472 -43.44 37.97 19.63
N GLY A 473 -44.17 38.17 18.52
CA GLY A 473 -44.73 37.08 17.74
C GLY A 473 -43.71 36.39 16.85
N ALA A 474 -42.80 37.12 16.21
CA ALA A 474 -41.83 36.54 15.29
C ALA A 474 -40.84 35.58 15.98
N GLY A 475 -40.31 35.94 17.15
CA GLY A 475 -39.31 35.14 17.88
C GLY A 475 -39.83 33.80 18.45
N THR A 476 -41.14 33.59 18.51
CA THR A 476 -41.77 32.37 19.03
C THR A 476 -42.26 31.41 17.94
N ARG A 477 -42.16 31.81 16.67
CA ARG A 477 -42.61 31.01 15.53
C ARG A 477 -41.58 29.94 15.16
N PRO A 478 -42.01 28.76 14.69
CA PRO A 478 -41.12 27.79 14.05
C PRO A 478 -40.41 28.42 12.86
N LEU A 479 -39.14 28.06 12.64
CA LEU A 479 -38.35 28.58 11.52
C LEU A 479 -39.04 28.33 10.16
N GLU A 480 -39.59 27.14 9.97
CA GLU A 480 -40.33 26.75 8.76
C GLU A 480 -41.52 27.67 8.48
N GLU A 481 -42.24 28.13 9.52
CA GLU A 481 -43.36 29.06 9.39
C GLU A 481 -42.90 30.45 8.92
N LEU A 482 -41.77 30.92 9.45
CA LEU A 482 -41.19 32.21 9.08
C LEU A 482 -40.61 32.17 7.66
N GLN A 483 -39.86 31.13 7.30
CA GLN A 483 -39.32 30.93 5.95
C GLN A 483 -40.45 30.84 4.92
N THR A 484 -41.49 30.04 5.20
CA THR A 484 -42.66 29.94 4.31
C THR A 484 -43.32 31.30 4.11
N TRP A 485 -43.51 32.08 5.19
CA TRP A 485 -44.14 33.40 5.08
C TRP A 485 -43.33 34.38 4.21
N VAL A 486 -42.00 34.41 4.36
CA VAL A 486 -41.12 35.27 3.55
C VAL A 486 -41.17 34.85 2.08
N MET A 487 -41.10 33.55 1.80
CA MET A 487 -41.13 33.00 0.44
C MET A 487 -42.48 33.20 -0.27
N GLU A 488 -43.59 33.20 0.48
CA GLU A 488 -44.95 33.41 -0.06
C GLU A 488 -45.33 34.90 -0.19
N HIS A 489 -44.53 35.82 0.34
CA HIS A 489 -44.81 37.26 0.23
C HIS A 489 -44.41 37.80 -1.15
N GLU A 490 -45.38 38.34 -1.90
CA GLU A 490 -45.20 38.82 -3.30
C GLU A 490 -44.04 39.82 -3.48
N ASP A 491 -43.71 40.60 -2.44
CA ASP A 491 -42.69 41.66 -2.49
C ASP A 491 -41.32 41.25 -1.88
N LEU A 492 -41.20 40.06 -1.29
CA LEU A 492 -39.97 39.61 -0.60
C LEU A 492 -39.34 38.42 -1.35
N GLY A 493 -40.03 37.29 -1.46
CA GLY A 493 -39.61 36.15 -2.28
C GLY A 493 -38.15 35.68 -2.10
N GLU A 494 -37.69 34.87 -3.04
CA GLU A 494 -36.36 34.26 -3.04
C GLU A 494 -35.23 35.28 -3.27
N GLU A 495 -35.49 36.32 -4.07
CA GLU A 495 -34.52 37.36 -4.40
C GLU A 495 -34.20 38.26 -3.19
N ALA A 496 -35.18 38.69 -2.40
CA ALA A 496 -34.89 39.47 -1.19
C ALA A 496 -34.27 38.61 -0.08
N PHE A 497 -34.57 37.31 -0.05
CA PHE A 497 -33.92 36.37 0.88
C PHE A 497 -32.41 36.30 0.61
N ALA A 498 -32.03 36.11 -0.66
CA ALA A 498 -30.64 36.09 -1.09
C ALA A 498 -29.94 37.45 -0.92
N GLU A 499 -30.61 38.57 -1.28
CA GLU A 499 -30.03 39.92 -1.15
C GLU A 499 -29.78 40.32 0.30
N ARG A 500 -30.62 39.86 1.24
CA ARG A 500 -30.48 40.19 2.67
C ARG A 500 -29.53 39.24 3.42
N GLY A 501 -28.97 38.24 2.74
CA GLY A 501 -27.90 37.39 3.28
C GLY A 501 -28.31 36.55 4.48
N VAL A 502 -29.57 36.10 4.51
CA VAL A 502 -30.02 35.14 5.52
C VAL A 502 -29.44 33.77 5.17
N PRO A 503 -28.60 33.16 6.03
CA PRO A 503 -28.02 31.86 5.74
C PRO A 503 -29.06 30.74 5.88
N ASP A 504 -28.86 29.66 5.14
CA ASP A 504 -29.68 28.45 5.29
C ASP A 504 -29.21 27.59 6.48
N VAL A 505 -30.12 26.78 7.01
CA VAL A 505 -29.78 25.82 8.07
C VAL A 505 -28.82 24.79 7.50
N GLY A 506 -27.71 24.56 8.20
CA GLY A 506 -26.65 23.66 7.75
C GLY A 506 -25.61 24.33 6.86
N GLU A 507 -25.78 25.59 6.46
CA GLU A 507 -24.74 26.31 5.73
C GLU A 507 -23.50 26.54 6.61
N PRO A 508 -22.28 26.43 6.05
CA PRO A 508 -21.06 26.74 6.78
C PRO A 508 -20.96 28.23 7.14
N LYS A 509 -20.75 28.54 8.42
CA LYS A 509 -20.42 29.91 8.87
C LYS A 509 -19.01 30.34 8.44
N TRP A 510 -18.11 29.37 8.43
CA TRP A 510 -16.72 29.52 8.03
C TRP A 510 -16.15 28.15 7.70
N CYS A 511 -15.12 28.12 6.86
CA CYS A 511 -14.47 26.89 6.46
C CYS A 511 -12.97 26.90 6.76
N PHE A 512 -12.39 25.71 6.78
CA PHE A 512 -10.95 25.50 6.88
C PHE A 512 -10.51 24.40 5.92
N ALA A 513 -9.24 24.44 5.55
CA ALA A 513 -8.62 23.46 4.68
C ALA A 513 -7.95 22.36 5.51
N TYR A 514 -8.20 21.10 5.14
CA TYR A 514 -7.46 19.95 5.65
C TYR A 514 -7.47 18.83 4.61
N GLY A 515 -6.32 18.51 4.02
CA GLY A 515 -6.22 17.47 3.00
C GLY A 515 -4.98 16.59 3.11
N GLU A 516 -4.54 16.07 1.97
CA GLU A 516 -3.46 15.09 1.91
C GLU A 516 -2.12 15.66 2.40
N ARG A 517 -1.88 16.95 2.16
CA ARG A 517 -0.66 17.64 2.60
C ARG A 517 -0.63 17.79 4.12
N GLU A 518 -1.69 18.34 4.71
CA GLU A 518 -1.84 18.56 6.15
C GLU A 518 -1.87 17.23 6.89
N TRP A 519 -2.48 16.20 6.30
CA TRP A 519 -2.49 14.86 6.86
C TRP A 519 -1.09 14.23 6.91
N ARG A 520 -0.32 14.33 5.82
CA ARG A 520 1.00 13.71 5.68
C ARG A 520 2.09 14.46 6.45
N ASP A 521 2.09 15.78 6.37
CA ASP A 521 3.06 16.66 7.03
C ASP A 521 2.33 17.59 8.04
N PRO A 522 1.72 17.02 9.11
CA PRO A 522 0.90 17.79 10.03
C PRO A 522 1.73 18.81 10.81
N GLU A 523 1.13 19.96 11.06
CA GLU A 523 1.65 20.96 12.00
C GLU A 523 1.87 20.36 13.39
N ARG A 524 2.70 21.01 14.20
CA ARG A 524 2.83 20.64 15.61
C ARG A 524 1.85 21.44 16.45
N THR A 525 1.15 20.77 17.36
CA THR A 525 0.36 21.44 18.40
C THR A 525 1.29 22.13 19.41
N GLU A 526 0.74 23.02 20.24
CA GLU A 526 1.51 23.68 21.31
C GLU A 526 2.15 22.67 22.29
N GLU A 527 1.50 21.51 22.46
CA GLU A 527 1.99 20.40 23.28
C GLU A 527 3.08 19.57 22.57
N GLY A 528 3.42 19.91 21.32
CA GLY A 528 4.43 19.24 20.50
C GLY A 528 3.96 17.98 19.79
N GLY A 529 2.67 17.62 19.93
CA GLY A 529 2.01 16.53 19.20
C GLY A 529 1.83 16.85 17.71
N LEU A 530 1.51 15.83 16.91
CA LEU A 530 1.13 16.03 15.51
C LEU A 530 -0.34 16.44 15.44
N ALA A 531 -0.63 17.54 14.74
CA ALA A 531 -1.96 18.07 14.56
C ALA A 531 -2.86 17.07 13.82
N THR A 532 -4.08 16.96 14.30
CA THR A 532 -5.17 16.17 13.73
C THR A 532 -6.18 17.09 13.05
N PHE A 533 -7.17 16.52 12.36
CA PHE A 533 -8.28 17.27 11.77
C PHE A 533 -8.89 18.32 12.71
N GLU A 534 -9.22 17.93 13.96
CA GLU A 534 -9.81 18.84 14.95
C GLU A 534 -8.85 19.96 15.36
N ASP A 535 -7.53 19.72 15.35
CA ASP A 535 -6.55 20.77 15.64
C ASP A 535 -6.54 21.82 14.54
N TYR A 536 -6.63 21.42 13.26
CA TYR A 536 -6.74 22.36 12.13
C TYR A 536 -8.02 23.20 12.20
N ARG A 537 -9.14 22.57 12.56
CA ARG A 537 -10.39 23.28 12.85
C ARG A 537 -10.22 24.31 13.96
N ASN A 538 -9.59 23.92 15.08
CA ASN A 538 -9.34 24.80 16.20
C ASN A 538 -8.37 25.95 15.86
N PHE A 539 -7.38 25.70 15.02
CA PHE A 539 -6.47 26.74 14.52
C PHE A 539 -7.23 27.79 13.71
N ALA A 540 -8.14 27.38 12.82
CA ALA A 540 -8.97 28.32 12.05
C ALA A 540 -10.06 29.02 12.88
N LEU A 541 -10.51 28.39 13.97
CA LEU A 541 -11.39 29.05 14.94
C LEU A 541 -10.64 30.17 15.67
N ALA A 542 -9.42 29.89 16.14
CA ALA A 542 -8.60 30.83 16.90
C ALA A 542 -7.97 31.94 16.05
N ASP A 543 -7.68 31.65 14.78
CA ASP A 543 -7.03 32.55 13.83
C ASP A 543 -7.84 32.64 12.54
N GLY A 544 -8.51 33.78 12.34
CA GLY A 544 -9.33 34.03 11.17
C GLY A 544 -8.55 34.00 9.84
N GLU A 545 -7.23 34.22 9.85
CA GLU A 545 -6.39 34.14 8.64
C GLU A 545 -6.21 32.69 8.15
N ARG A 546 -6.48 31.70 9.01
CA ARG A 546 -6.46 30.27 8.66
C ARG A 546 -7.81 29.77 8.13
N ARG A 547 -8.85 30.61 8.15
CA ARG A 547 -10.13 30.30 7.50
C ARG A 547 -9.97 30.42 5.99
N VAL A 548 -10.65 29.55 5.27
CA VAL A 548 -10.72 29.59 3.79
C VAL A 548 -12.15 29.90 3.36
N PRO A 549 -12.34 30.44 2.14
CA PRO A 549 -13.67 30.51 1.56
C PRO A 549 -14.32 29.12 1.55
N CYS A 550 -15.62 29.07 1.83
CA CYS A 550 -16.39 27.83 1.71
C CYS A 550 -16.70 27.51 0.24
N GLU A 551 -16.80 28.54 -0.57
CA GLU A 551 -17.05 28.55 -2.01
C GLU A 551 -16.23 29.70 -2.63
N ASP A 552 -15.97 29.65 -3.94
CA ASP A 552 -15.18 30.64 -4.67
C ASP A 552 -15.94 31.88 -5.15
#